data_AF-A0A0S8B8V5-F1
#
_entry.id   AF-A0A0S8B8V5-F1
#
_cell.length_a   1.000
_cell.length_b   1.000
_cell.length_c   1.000
_cell.angle_alpha   90.00
_cell.angle_beta   90.00
_cell.angle_gamma   90.00
#
_symmetry.space_group_name_H-M   'P 1'
#
loop_
_entity.id
_entity.type
_entity.pdbx_description
1 polymer ?
#
loop_
_entity_poly.entity_id
_entity_poly.type
_entity_poly.pdbx_seq_one_letter_code
_entity_poly.pdbx_strand_id
1 'polypeptide(L)' 'MTELKTRPTDESVERFLDGIADERRRADCWRVARIMKKVTRSAPQMWGPSIVGYGSYHYRYESGREGDWFLTG' A
#
# COMPACT_ATOMS: atom_id res chain seq x y z
N MET A 1 5.24 23.71 -5.18
CA MET A 1 4.61 22.52 -5.81
C MET A 1 4.24 21.56 -4.69
N THR A 2 2.96 21.27 -4.46
CA THR A 2 2.56 20.34 -3.40
C THR A 2 2.75 18.92 -3.89
N GLU A 3 3.83 18.31 -3.43
CA GLU A 3 4.14 16.91 -3.69
C GLU A 3 3.11 15.99 -3.02
N LEU A 4 2.85 14.83 -3.64
CA LEU A 4 2.01 13.81 -3.03
C LEU A 4 2.67 13.26 -1.78
N LYS A 5 1.94 13.32 -0.66
CA LYS A 5 2.40 12.82 0.64
C LYS A 5 2.44 11.30 0.70
N THR A 6 1.50 10.66 0.02
CA THR A 6 1.40 9.20 -0.06
C THR A 6 2.22 8.74 -1.26
N ARG A 7 3.34 8.07 -0.98
CA ARG A 7 4.29 7.55 -1.96
C ARG A 7 4.71 6.14 -1.54
N PRO A 8 5.12 5.28 -2.47
CA PRO A 8 5.69 3.99 -2.11
C PRO A 8 6.94 4.22 -1.24
N THR A 9 7.12 3.37 -0.24
CA THR A 9 8.28 3.38 0.64
C THR A 9 8.97 2.02 0.61
N ASP A 10 10.20 1.98 1.10
CA ASP A 10 10.98 0.74 1.28
C ASP A 10 10.66 0.02 2.60
N GLU A 11 9.62 0.48 3.31
CA GLU A 11 9.15 -0.14 4.54
C GLU A 11 8.53 -1.52 4.27
N SER A 12 8.79 -2.46 5.18
CA SER A 12 8.27 -3.81 5.06
C SER A 12 6.83 -3.89 5.54
N VAL A 13 5.93 -4.30 4.65
CA VAL A 13 4.52 -4.59 4.99
C VAL A 13 4.44 -5.66 6.08
N GLU A 14 5.30 -6.67 6.03
CA GLU A 14 5.31 -7.77 6.99
C GLU A 14 5.66 -7.25 8.39
N ARG A 15 6.71 -6.43 8.51
CA ARG A 15 7.07 -5.77 9.78
C ARG A 15 5.97 -4.85 10.28
N PHE A 16 5.32 -4.11 9.38
CA PHE A 16 4.21 -3.23 9.74
C PHE A 16 3.02 -4.02 10.31
N LEU A 17 2.63 -5.13 9.67
CA LEU A 17 1.57 -6.00 10.15
C LEU A 17 1.94 -6.71 11.46
N ASP A 18 3.18 -7.18 11.59
CA ASP A 18 3.65 -7.84 12.79
C ASP A 18 3.77 -6.91 14.00
N GLY A 19 3.99 -5.62 13.75
CA GLY A 19 4.00 -4.56 14.75
C GLY A 19 2.63 -4.21 15.34
N ILE A 20 1.53 -4.79 14.82
CA ILE A 20 0.19 -4.60 15.39
C ILE A 20 0.12 -5.33 16.75
N ALA A 21 -0.03 -4.56 17.83
CA ALA A 21 -0.03 -5.09 19.20
C ALA A 21 -1.25 -5.98 19.51
N ASP A 22 -2.41 -5.66 18.95
CA ASP A 22 -3.62 -6.48 19.11
C ASP A 22 -3.53 -7.72 18.22
N GLU A 23 -3.47 -8.90 18.84
CA GLU A 23 -3.29 -10.16 18.15
C GLU A 23 -4.43 -10.51 17.19
N ARG A 24 -5.68 -10.19 17.55
CA ARG A 24 -6.85 -10.46 16.71
C ARG A 24 -6.79 -9.56 15.48
N ARG A 25 -6.55 -8.26 15.69
CA ARG A 25 -6.38 -7.30 14.61
C ARG A 25 -5.24 -7.69 13.68
N ARG A 26 -4.10 -8.11 14.23
CA ARG A 26 -2.96 -8.60 13.44
C ARG A 26 -3.35 -9.79 12.58
N ALA A 27 -4.02 -10.80 13.15
CA ALA A 27 -4.46 -11.97 12.41
C ALA A 27 -5.44 -11.62 11.28
N ASP A 28 -6.38 -10.71 11.54
CA ASP A 28 -7.34 -10.24 10.54
C ASP A 28 -6.65 -9.46 9.42
N CYS A 29 -5.73 -8.55 9.74
CA CYS A 29 -4.96 -7.82 8.74
C CYS A 29 -4.13 -8.76 7.85
N TRP A 30 -3.50 -9.78 8.44
CA TRP A 30 -2.79 -10.82 7.67
C TRP A 30 -3.72 -11.61 6.75
N ARG A 31 -4.96 -11.89 7.19
CA ARG A 31 -5.95 -12.58 6.37
C ARG A 31 -6.39 -11.72 5.18
N VAL A 32 -6.65 -10.44 5.41
CA VAL A 32 -6.96 -9.47 4.34
C VAL A 32 -5.79 -9.35 3.38
N ALA A 33 -4.56 -9.24 3.87
CA ALA A 33 -3.37 -9.11 3.02
C ALA A 33 -3.19 -10.31 2.08
N ARG A 34 -3.45 -11.54 2.56
CA ARG A 34 -3.44 -12.74 1.71
C ARG A 34 -4.52 -12.72 0.63
N ILE A 35 -5.74 -12.27 0.98
CA ILE A 35 -6.85 -12.16 0.02
C ILE A 35 -6.49 -11.14 -1.06
N MET A 36 -6.04 -9.94 -0.67
CA MET A 36 -5.66 -8.88 -1.60
C MET A 36 -4.54 -9.32 -2.53
N LYS A 37 -3.48 -9.96 -1.99
CA LYS A 37 -2.39 -10.52 -2.81
C LYS A 37 -2.89 -11.55 -3.83
N LYS A 38 -3.83 -12.42 -3.43
CA LYS A 38 -4.40 -13.45 -4.32
C LYS A 38 -5.26 -12.83 -5.43
N VAL A 39 -6.10 -11.85 -5.10
CA VAL A 39 -7.03 -11.22 -6.05
C VAL A 39 -6.27 -10.31 -7.02
N THR A 40 -5.37 -9.48 -6.51
CA THR A 40 -4.63 -8.50 -7.32
C THR A 40 -3.45 -9.11 -8.08
N ARG A 41 -2.96 -10.28 -7.65
CA ARG A 41 -1.71 -10.91 -8.14
C ARG A 41 -0.47 -10.02 -8.00
N SER A 42 -0.55 -9.02 -7.13
CA SER A 42 0.53 -8.07 -6.87
C SER A 42 1.08 -8.26 -5.46
N ALA A 43 2.37 -8.00 -5.29
CA ALA A 43 2.97 -7.94 -3.96
C ALA A 43 2.45 -6.70 -3.21
N PRO A 44 2.22 -6.80 -1.89
CA PRO A 44 1.90 -5.64 -1.08
C PRO A 44 3.13 -4.72 -0.97
N GLN A 45 2.89 -3.41 -0.93
CA GLN A 45 3.92 -2.40 -0.69
C GLN A 45 3.41 -1.34 0.29
N MET A 46 4.29 -0.80 1.12
CA MET A 46 3.95 0.31 2.00
C MET A 46 3.85 1.62 1.21
N TRP A 47 2.82 2.40 1.51
CA TRP A 47 2.58 3.74 0.96
C TRP A 47 2.46 4.73 2.10
N GLY A 48 3.45 5.62 2.22
CA GLY A 48 3.59 6.47 3.40
C GLY A 48 3.71 5.64 4.70
N PRO A 49 3.22 6.17 5.84
CA PRO A 49 3.45 5.55 7.15
C PRO A 49 2.47 4.44 7.53
N SER A 50 1.35 4.28 6.81
CA SER A 50 0.24 3.45 7.32
C SER A 50 -0.65 2.79 6.26
N ILE A 51 -0.33 2.91 4.97
CA ILE A 51 -1.16 2.35 3.90
C ILE A 51 -0.41 1.16 3.27
N VAL A 52 -1.12 0.05 3.05
CA VAL A 52 -0.61 -1.10 2.30
C VAL A 52 -1.29 -1.12 0.93
N GLY A 53 -0.56 -0.77 -0.11
CA GLY A 53 -1.05 -0.77 -1.50
C GLY A 53 -0.68 -2.05 -2.26
N TYR A 54 -1.47 -2.37 -3.27
CA TYR A 54 -1.29 -3.51 -4.18
C TYR A 54 -1.36 -3.05 -5.62
N GLY A 55 -0.34 -3.39 -6.40
CA GLY A 55 -0.16 -2.88 -7.75
C GLY A 55 0.11 -1.38 -7.76
N SER A 56 0.57 -0.85 -8.89
CA SER A 56 0.76 0.58 -9.07
C SER A 56 0.47 1.00 -10.50
N TYR A 57 0.11 2.27 -10.67
CA TYR A 57 -0.01 2.90 -11.97
C TYR A 57 0.52 4.32 -11.90
N HIS A 58 1.04 4.78 -13.03
CA HIS A 58 1.46 6.15 -13.23
C HIS A 58 0.34 6.90 -13.95
N TYR A 59 -0.10 8.02 -13.40
CA TYR A 59 -1.09 8.87 -14.04
C TYR A 59 -0.49 10.21 -14.43
N ARG A 60 -1.03 10.80 -15.49
CA ARG A 60 -0.67 12.15 -15.95
C ARG A 60 -1.93 12.92 -16.32
N TYR A 61 -2.11 14.08 -15.70
CA TYR A 61 -3.17 15.02 -16.02
C TYR A 61 -2.81 15.89 -17.22
N GLU A 62 -3.83 16.43 -17.90
CA GLU A 62 -3.67 17.38 -19.00
C GLU A 62 -2.90 18.65 -18.57
N SER A 63 -3.01 19.05 -17.30
CA SER A 63 -2.25 20.15 -16.70
C SER A 63 -0.74 19.88 -16.55
N GLY A 64 -0.26 18.71 -16.94
CA GLY A 64 1.14 18.29 -16.82
C GLY A 64 1.52 17.72 -15.44
N ARG A 65 0.57 17.66 -14.49
CA ARG A 65 0.81 17.03 -13.19
C ARG A 65 0.75 15.51 -13.33
N GLU A 66 1.76 14.82 -12.84
CA GLU A 66 1.83 13.37 -12.83
C GLU A 66 2.17 12.80 -11.46
N GLY A 67 2.02 11.50 -11.29
CA GLY A 67 2.35 10.80 -10.06
C GLY A 67 1.99 9.31 -10.11
N ASP A 68 2.47 8.59 -9.11
CA ASP A 68 2.20 7.17 -8.94
C ASP A 68 1.14 6.96 -7.87
N TRP A 69 0.28 5.97 -8.08
CA TRP A 69 -0.70 5.54 -7.09
C TRP A 69 -0.83 4.02 -7.07
N PHE A 70 -1.27 3.46 -5.95
CA PHE A 70 -1.59 2.04 -5.86
C PHE A 70 -2.93 1.74 -6.52
N LEU A 71 -3.10 0.55 -7.08
CA LEU A 71 -4.38 0.17 -7.71
C LEU A 71 -5.49 -0.03 -6.66
N THR A 72 -5.14 -0.67 -5.53
CA THR A 72 -6.03 -0.88 -4.38
C THR A 72 -5.22 -1.05 -3.09
N GLY A 73 -5.79 -0.74 -1.93
CA GLY A 73 -5.10 -0.77 -0.64
C GLY A 73 -6.07 -0.67 0.53
#